data_AF-A0A7X5JLB6-F1
#
_entry.id   AF-A0A7X5JLB6-F1
#
_cell.length_a   1.000
_cell.length_b   1.000
_cell.length_c   1.000
_cell.angle_alpha   90.00
_cell.angle_beta   90.00
_cell.angle_gamma   90.00
#
_symmetry.space_group_name_H-M   'P 1'
#
loop_
_entity.id
_entity.type
_entity.pdbx_description
1 polymer ?
#
loop_
_entity_poly.entity_id
_entity_poly.type
_entity_poly.pdbx_seq_one_letter_code
_entity_poly.pdbx_strand_id
1 'polypeptide(L)'
;MKNGYAICMNEWIFDKDIKNELNLLLYISSLAAEKGYCHAGNIHLSEKFEIDDKTISRKISKLQSLGYIDIEYKMRGCEVIYRHIYLIDSPYKTRVTKKSLDEGRKNHSTGDEKVTDNNTRKNNTRQYKKSLPERDKSLLENKIYFLNILVLKIIEVFYKNSYEYKTSKDFLYFNLDKPQIQHYVKTQGEENVLAAWCDEIRKLKEIDGYNETQITYIIKFVKSDDFWSNQIISMSKFREKNKQKIPFFVEMIGKVKEEAEKQQKKKPIIM
;
A
#
# COMPACT_ATOMS: atom_id res chain seq x y z
N MET A 1 28.21 3.34 -7.12
CA MET A 1 28.94 4.32 -7.95
C MET A 1 30.06 4.95 -7.12
N LYS A 2 31.22 5.31 -7.71
CA LYS A 2 32.29 6.01 -6.96
C LYS A 2 32.19 7.54 -7.01
N ASN A 3 31.76 8.13 -8.13
CA ASN A 3 31.49 9.58 -8.25
C ASN A 3 30.06 9.80 -8.76
N GLY A 4 29.11 10.08 -7.87
CA GLY A 4 27.73 10.46 -8.21
C GLY A 4 27.34 11.75 -7.49
N TYR A 5 26.28 12.41 -7.94
CA TYR A 5 25.72 13.59 -7.27
C TYR A 5 24.41 13.26 -6.54
N ALA A 6 24.04 14.13 -5.60
CA ALA A 6 22.78 14.07 -4.87
C ALA A 6 21.91 15.27 -5.25
N ILE A 7 20.59 15.09 -5.29
CA ILE A 7 19.66 16.22 -5.38
C ILE A 7 19.49 16.79 -3.95
N CYS A 8 19.71 18.09 -3.80
CA CYS A 8 19.54 18.81 -2.54
C CYS A 8 18.56 19.95 -2.77
N MET A 9 17.48 19.99 -2.00
CA MET A 9 16.62 21.18 -1.93
C MET A 9 17.32 22.23 -1.06
N ASN A 10 17.29 23.50 -1.48
CA ASN A 10 18.00 24.58 -0.79
C ASN A 10 17.58 24.70 0.68
N GLU A 11 16.31 24.43 0.98
CA GLU A 11 15.72 24.43 2.32
C GLU A 11 16.40 23.43 3.27
N TRP A 12 16.96 22.33 2.76
CA TRP A 12 17.60 21.29 3.58
C TRP A 12 18.95 21.77 4.13
N ILE A 13 19.66 22.61 3.39
CA ILE A 13 20.97 23.16 3.77
C ILE A 13 20.84 24.08 4.99
N PHE A 14 19.72 24.80 5.09
CA PHE A 14 19.47 25.78 6.15
C PHE A 14 18.66 25.23 7.34
N ASP A 15 18.08 24.04 7.24
CA ASP A 15 17.28 23.46 8.32
C ASP A 15 18.18 22.87 9.44
N LYS A 16 18.15 23.58 10.57
CA LYS A 16 18.91 23.25 11.79
C LYS A 16 18.49 21.92 12.41
N ASP A 17 17.23 21.49 12.22
CA ASP A 17 16.70 20.26 12.80
C ASP A 17 17.35 19.01 12.18
N ILE A 18 17.86 19.08 10.94
CA ILE A 18 18.49 17.95 10.23
C ILE A 18 20.01 18.09 10.04
N LYS A 19 20.68 19.06 10.67
CA LYS A 19 22.12 19.31 10.48
C LYS A 19 23.00 18.06 10.60
N ASN A 20 22.68 17.15 11.52
CA ASN A 20 23.44 15.92 11.73
C ASN A 20 23.01 14.77 10.79
N GLU A 21 21.88 14.92 10.09
CA GLU A 21 21.24 13.92 9.23
C GLU A 21 21.37 14.27 7.74
N LEU A 22 21.75 15.52 7.42
CA LEU A 22 21.82 16.06 6.06
C LEU A 22 22.66 15.18 5.11
N ASN A 23 23.85 14.75 5.52
CA ASN A 23 24.71 13.89 4.70
C ASN A 23 24.04 12.54 4.36
N LEU A 24 23.26 11.98 5.29
CA LEU A 24 22.50 10.74 5.07
C LEU A 24 21.33 10.99 4.13
N LEU A 25 20.60 12.10 4.30
CA LEU A 25 19.49 12.50 3.42
C LEU A 25 19.97 12.74 1.98
N LEU A 26 21.13 13.38 1.80
CA LEU A 26 21.76 13.57 0.49
C LEU A 26 22.12 12.23 -0.16
N TYR A 27 22.68 11.27 0.59
CA TYR A 27 23.01 9.97 0.02
C TYR A 27 21.78 9.13 -0.32
N ILE A 28 20.74 9.17 0.52
CA ILE A 28 19.41 8.62 0.22
C ILE A 28 18.86 9.25 -1.07
N SER A 29 18.98 10.56 -1.23
CA SER A 29 18.56 11.28 -2.45
C SER A 29 19.32 10.82 -3.70
N SER A 30 20.65 10.65 -3.63
CA SER A 30 21.43 10.15 -4.78
C SER A 30 21.03 8.73 -5.20
N LEU A 31 20.72 7.85 -4.24
CA LEU A 31 20.24 6.50 -4.52
C LEU A 31 18.79 6.48 -5.04
N ALA A 32 17.96 7.42 -4.59
CA ALA A 32 16.60 7.58 -5.09
C ALA A 32 16.57 8.15 -6.52
N ALA A 33 17.49 9.04 -6.88
CA ALA A 33 17.58 9.59 -8.24
C ALA A 33 17.83 8.53 -9.32
N GLU A 34 18.46 7.39 -8.98
CA GLU A 34 18.71 6.29 -9.93
C GLU A 34 17.44 5.44 -10.21
N LYS A 35 16.57 5.25 -9.23
CA LYS A 35 15.48 4.24 -9.28
C LYS A 35 14.09 4.74 -8.89
N GLY A 36 13.95 6.02 -8.56
CA GLY A 36 12.77 6.60 -7.90
C GLY A 36 12.72 6.40 -6.38
N TYR A 37 13.57 5.53 -5.82
CA TYR A 37 13.60 5.21 -4.39
C TYR A 37 14.97 4.68 -3.95
N CYS A 38 15.32 4.92 -2.69
CA CYS A 38 16.50 4.33 -2.08
C CYS A 38 16.17 2.95 -1.52
N HIS A 39 16.90 1.94 -2.00
CA HIS A 39 16.76 0.52 -1.64
C HIS A 39 17.81 0.06 -0.60
N ALA A 40 18.69 0.95 -0.15
CA ALA A 40 19.79 0.58 0.74
C ALA A 40 19.27 0.20 2.13
N GLY A 41 19.71 -0.97 2.63
CA GLY A 41 19.50 -1.40 4.02
C GLY A 41 20.37 -0.62 5.01
N ASN A 42 20.07 -0.75 6.31
CA ASN A 42 20.86 -0.07 7.36
C ASN A 42 22.34 -0.50 7.34
N ILE A 43 22.64 -1.77 7.05
CA ILE A 43 24.00 -2.31 6.98
C ILE A 43 24.84 -1.56 5.93
N HIS A 44 24.33 -1.43 4.71
CA HIS A 44 25.00 -0.69 3.64
C HIS A 44 25.24 0.79 4.00
N LEU A 45 24.27 1.41 4.68
CA LEU A 45 24.39 2.79 5.14
C LEU A 45 25.37 2.93 6.32
N SER A 46 25.44 1.97 7.23
CA SER A 46 26.41 1.96 8.33
C SER A 46 27.84 1.81 7.82
N GLU A 47 28.06 0.90 6.86
CA GLU A 47 29.35 0.73 6.18
C GLU A 47 29.74 2.00 5.41
N LYS A 48 28.78 2.61 4.69
CA LYS A 48 29.06 3.79 3.85
C LYS A 48 29.41 5.05 4.64
N PHE A 49 28.90 5.19 5.86
CA PHE A 49 29.12 6.36 6.72
C PHE A 49 30.02 6.08 7.92
N GLU A 50 30.48 4.84 8.11
CA GLU A 50 31.27 4.40 9.27
C GLU A 50 30.56 4.69 10.62
N ILE A 51 29.24 4.47 10.65
CA ILE A 51 28.34 4.75 11.79
C ILE A 51 27.52 3.52 12.13
N ASP A 52 27.40 3.19 13.42
CA ASP A 52 26.56 2.11 13.97
C ASP A 52 25.13 2.05 13.37
N ASP A 53 24.64 0.84 13.10
CA ASP A 53 23.38 0.57 12.40
C ASP A 53 22.14 1.09 13.14
N LYS A 54 22.16 1.05 14.48
CA LYS A 54 21.11 1.64 15.34
C LYS A 54 21.13 3.15 15.22
N THR A 55 22.29 3.76 15.03
CA THR A 55 22.44 5.20 14.83
C THR A 55 21.97 5.63 13.44
N ILE A 56 22.25 4.86 12.39
CA ILE A 56 21.59 5.02 11.08
C ILE A 56 20.07 4.91 11.23
N SER A 57 19.57 3.89 11.93
CA SER A 57 18.14 3.69 12.18
C SER A 57 17.49 4.91 12.85
N ARG A 58 18.10 5.44 13.93
CA ARG A 58 17.66 6.67 14.62
C ARG A 58 17.62 7.88 13.68
N LYS A 59 18.63 8.04 12.81
CA LYS A 59 18.69 9.15 11.83
C LYS A 59 17.58 9.04 10.77
N ILE A 60 17.33 7.84 10.26
CA ILE A 60 16.24 7.55 9.31
C ILE A 60 14.89 7.84 9.97
N SER A 61 14.63 7.32 11.18
CA SER A 61 13.38 7.62 11.92
C SER A 61 13.22 9.11 12.21
N LYS A 62 14.31 9.84 12.46
CA LYS A 62 14.27 11.30 12.65
C LYS A 62 13.89 12.02 11.36
N LEU A 63 14.51 11.69 10.22
CA LEU A 63 14.18 12.25 8.91
C LEU A 63 12.71 11.99 8.53
N GLN A 64 12.22 10.76 8.75
CA GLN A 64 10.80 10.42 8.56
C GLN A 64 9.90 11.22 9.50
N SER A 65 10.25 11.34 10.79
CA SER A 65 9.47 12.12 11.76
C SER A 65 9.40 13.62 11.46
N LEU A 66 10.34 14.14 10.67
CA LEU A 66 10.38 15.54 10.23
C LEU A 66 9.73 15.75 8.86
N GLY A 67 9.27 14.68 8.19
CA GLY A 67 8.59 14.75 6.89
C GLY A 67 9.54 14.91 5.70
N TYR A 68 10.80 14.49 5.81
CA TYR A 68 11.79 14.54 4.71
C TYR A 68 11.76 13.31 3.80
N ILE A 69 11.43 12.16 4.37
CA ILE A 69 11.38 10.87 3.68
C ILE A 69 10.15 10.09 4.11
N ASP A 70 9.62 9.27 3.22
CA ASP A 70 8.68 8.20 3.57
C ASP A 70 9.33 6.83 3.38
N ILE A 71 8.79 5.80 4.04
CA ILE A 71 9.38 4.47 4.07
C ILE A 71 8.32 3.39 3.90
N GLU A 72 8.34 2.74 2.75
CA GLU A 72 7.55 1.55 2.46
C GLU A 72 8.32 0.29 2.85
N TYR A 73 7.65 -0.62 3.55
CA TYR A 73 8.16 -1.94 3.89
C TYR A 73 7.28 -3.00 3.24
N LYS A 74 7.87 -3.92 2.46
CA LYS A 74 7.16 -5.13 2.03
C LYS A 74 7.57 -6.30 2.92
N MET A 75 6.59 -6.86 3.61
CA MET A 75 6.78 -7.99 4.53
C MET A 75 6.18 -9.28 3.98
N ARG A 76 6.80 -10.42 4.30
CA ARG A 76 6.22 -11.76 4.16
C ARG A 76 6.21 -12.38 5.56
N GLY A 77 5.06 -12.40 6.21
CA GLY A 77 4.98 -12.77 7.62
C GLY A 77 5.78 -11.79 8.49
N CYS A 78 6.73 -12.31 9.27
CA CYS A 78 7.60 -11.49 10.12
C CYS A 78 8.89 -10.99 9.43
N GLU A 79 9.15 -11.42 8.19
CA GLU A 79 10.36 -11.06 7.45
C GLU A 79 10.14 -9.80 6.59
N VAL A 80 11.06 -8.84 6.66
CA VAL A 80 11.10 -7.68 5.77
C VAL A 80 11.82 -8.09 4.49
N ILE A 81 11.08 -8.26 3.40
CA ILE A 81 11.62 -8.66 2.09
C ILE A 81 12.42 -7.51 1.48
N TYR A 82 11.89 -6.30 1.55
CA TYR A 82 12.58 -5.07 1.16
C TYR A 82 12.02 -3.84 1.88
N ARG A 83 12.83 -2.79 1.87
CA ARG A 83 12.48 -1.43 2.30
C ARG A 83 12.77 -0.47 1.16
N HIS A 84 11.81 0.36 0.79
CA HIS A 84 12.01 1.50 -0.11
C HIS A 84 11.87 2.80 0.67
N ILE A 85 12.86 3.69 0.56
CA ILE A 85 12.82 5.03 1.12
C ILE A 85 12.59 6.02 -0.03
N TYR A 86 11.52 6.79 0.05
CA TYR A 86 11.15 7.82 -0.91
C TYR A 86 11.46 9.21 -0.35
N LEU A 87 11.84 10.16 -1.21
CA LEU A 87 11.93 11.57 -0.83
C LEU A 87 10.52 12.19 -0.82
N ILE A 88 10.24 13.08 0.14
CA ILE A 88 8.99 13.83 0.16
C ILE A 88 9.22 15.19 -0.51
N ASP A 89 8.63 15.39 -1.69
CA ASP A 89 8.69 16.61 -2.50
C ASP A 89 7.50 17.57 -2.23
N SER A 90 6.97 17.52 -1.01
CA SER A 90 5.78 18.29 -0.62
C SER A 90 6.16 19.62 0.05
N PRO A 91 5.55 20.76 -0.33
CA PRO A 91 5.70 22.02 0.39
C PRO A 91 5.11 21.98 1.81
N TYR A 92 4.38 20.90 2.16
CA TYR A 92 3.77 20.71 3.47
C TYR A 92 4.53 19.66 4.30
N LYS A 93 5.59 20.10 5.01
CA LYS A 93 6.35 19.26 5.97
C LYS A 93 5.50 18.91 7.20
N THR A 94 4.65 17.88 7.11
CA THR A 94 3.93 17.33 8.28
C THR A 94 4.90 16.59 9.21
N ARG A 95 5.27 17.23 10.33
CA ARG A 95 6.08 16.62 11.40
C ARG A 95 5.30 15.48 12.07
N VAL A 96 5.72 14.23 11.83
CA VAL A 96 5.14 13.01 12.40
C VAL A 96 5.71 12.79 13.82
N THR A 97 5.01 13.31 14.83
CA THR A 97 5.38 13.06 16.23
C THR A 97 5.06 11.61 16.64
N LYS A 98 5.89 11.01 17.52
CA LYS A 98 5.86 9.59 17.94
C LYS A 98 4.54 9.05 18.55
N LYS A 99 3.44 9.81 18.55
CA LYS A 99 2.10 9.32 18.94
C LYS A 99 1.29 8.73 17.77
N SER A 100 1.75 8.83 16.53
CA SER A 100 1.05 8.30 15.35
C SER A 100 1.63 6.98 14.82
N LEU A 101 2.45 6.27 15.61
CA LEU A 101 2.95 4.93 15.30
C LEU A 101 2.94 4.07 16.56
N ASP A 102 2.34 2.88 16.43
CA ASP A 102 2.27 1.75 17.38
C ASP A 102 1.30 1.85 18.58
N GLU A 103 0.02 1.53 18.32
CA GLU A 103 -0.84 0.82 19.27
C GLU A 103 -1.06 -0.62 18.75
N GLY A 104 -0.09 -1.55 18.91
CA GLY A 104 -0.32 -2.86 18.31
C GLY A 104 0.62 -4.04 18.57
N ARG A 105 1.25 -4.22 19.75
CA ARG A 105 1.49 -5.56 20.35
C ARG A 105 2.06 -5.52 21.78
N LYS A 106 1.28 -6.01 22.74
CA LYS A 106 1.83 -6.55 24.00
C LYS A 106 2.35 -7.96 23.75
N ASN A 107 3.53 -8.28 24.26
CA ASN A 107 3.93 -9.64 24.64
C ASN A 107 5.07 -9.57 25.68
N HIS A 108 5.17 -10.63 26.49
CA HIS A 108 6.20 -10.94 27.51
C HIS A 108 6.00 -10.43 28.95
N SER A 109 5.51 -11.38 29.77
CA SER A 109 6.08 -11.73 31.08
C SER A 109 7.33 -12.63 30.83
N THR A 110 8.34 -12.84 31.70
CA THR A 110 8.52 -12.67 33.17
C THR A 110 10.03 -12.67 33.52
N GLY A 111 10.43 -12.12 34.69
CA GLY A 111 11.73 -12.36 35.39
C GLY A 111 12.95 -11.53 34.90
N ASP A 112 13.58 -10.63 35.65
CA ASP A 112 14.26 -10.69 36.98
C ASP A 112 15.67 -11.33 36.90
N GLU A 113 16.77 -10.80 37.48
CA GLU A 113 16.96 -9.88 38.62
C GLU A 113 18.15 -8.87 38.51
N LYS A 114 18.02 -7.74 39.24
CA LYS A 114 19.03 -6.97 40.03
C LYS A 114 20.39 -6.52 39.41
N VAL A 115 20.56 -5.20 39.33
CA VAL A 115 21.49 -4.45 40.23
C VAL A 115 20.78 -3.18 40.72
N THR A 116 20.89 -2.86 42.01
CA THR A 116 20.16 -1.80 42.72
C THR A 116 20.99 -0.54 42.99
N ASP A 117 20.37 0.65 42.88
CA ASP A 117 20.44 1.86 43.74
C ASP A 117 21.82 2.39 44.24
N ASN A 118 22.06 3.71 44.43
CA ASN A 118 21.11 4.75 44.85
C ASN A 118 21.59 6.20 44.55
N ASN A 119 20.65 7.14 44.72
CA ASN A 119 20.68 8.60 44.56
C ASN A 119 21.77 9.39 45.31
N THR A 120 22.05 10.64 44.86
CA THR A 120 21.77 11.95 45.56
C THR A 120 22.14 13.08 44.54
N ARG A 121 21.35 14.13 44.18
CA ARG A 121 20.62 15.14 44.98
C ARG A 121 19.37 15.72 44.30
N LYS A 122 18.36 15.96 45.14
CA LYS A 122 17.18 16.85 45.05
C LYS A 122 17.56 18.26 44.52
N ASN A 123 16.71 19.15 43.98
CA ASN A 123 15.24 19.32 43.89
C ASN A 123 14.99 20.38 42.78
N ASN A 124 13.79 20.75 42.27
CA ASN A 124 12.38 20.36 42.42
C ASN A 124 11.58 20.99 41.25
N THR A 125 10.69 20.25 40.56
CA THR A 125 9.48 20.88 39.97
C THR A 125 8.30 19.90 40.00
N ARG A 126 7.19 20.36 40.58
CA ARG A 126 5.97 19.60 40.92
C ARG A 126 5.41 18.77 39.76
N GLN A 127 4.99 17.53 40.07
CA GLN A 127 4.01 16.83 39.25
C GLN A 127 2.70 17.63 39.23
N TYR A 128 2.28 18.11 38.06
CA TYR A 128 0.89 18.40 37.76
C TYR A 128 0.38 17.35 36.78
N LYS A 129 -0.30 16.31 37.28
CA LYS A 129 -1.29 15.58 36.47
C LYS A 129 -2.49 16.51 36.28
N LYS A 130 -2.34 17.54 35.44
CA LYS A 130 -3.48 18.32 34.97
C LYS A 130 -4.19 17.43 33.96
N SER A 131 -5.37 16.91 34.32
CA SER A 131 -6.28 16.33 33.34
C SER A 131 -6.46 17.33 32.20
N LEU A 132 -6.38 16.86 30.94
CA LEU A 132 -6.72 17.71 29.81
C LEU A 132 -8.15 18.25 30.06
N PRO A 133 -8.38 19.57 30.00
CA PRO A 133 -9.72 20.14 30.07
C PRO A 133 -10.66 19.39 29.12
N GLU A 134 -11.91 19.14 29.53
CA GLU A 134 -12.88 18.41 28.70
C GLU A 134 -13.07 19.03 27.31
N ARG A 135 -12.94 20.37 27.21
CA ARG A 135 -12.90 21.10 25.95
C ARG A 135 -11.78 20.65 25.01
N ASP A 136 -10.59 20.38 25.54
CA ASP A 136 -9.42 19.95 24.76
C ASP A 136 -9.52 18.48 24.35
N LYS A 137 -10.17 17.64 25.18
CA LYS A 137 -10.50 16.24 24.81
C LYS A 137 -11.52 16.21 23.67
N SER A 138 -12.63 16.94 23.82
CA SER A 138 -13.67 17.04 22.78
C SER A 138 -13.11 17.61 21.47
N LEU A 139 -12.21 18.60 21.55
CA LEU A 139 -11.53 19.13 20.36
C LEU A 139 -10.62 18.09 19.68
N LEU A 140 -9.96 17.21 20.45
CA LEU A 140 -9.14 16.14 19.91
C LEU A 140 -9.99 15.02 19.29
N GLU A 141 -11.08 14.62 19.94
CA GLU A 141 -12.05 13.64 19.44
C GLU A 141 -12.67 14.11 18.11
N ASN A 142 -13.09 15.38 18.03
CA ASN A 142 -13.61 15.97 16.79
C ASN A 142 -12.55 16.01 15.67
N LYS A 143 -11.27 16.27 15.99
CA LYS A 143 -10.17 16.21 15.01
C LYS A 143 -9.93 14.79 14.51
N ILE A 144 -9.94 13.79 15.39
CA ILE A 144 -9.79 12.37 15.02
C ILE A 144 -10.97 11.93 14.14
N TYR A 145 -12.20 12.29 14.52
CA TYR A 145 -13.40 12.01 13.73
C TYR A 145 -13.33 12.64 12.33
N PHE A 146 -12.92 13.90 12.22
CA PHE A 146 -12.76 14.58 10.93
C PHE A 146 -11.65 13.97 10.07
N LEU A 147 -10.51 13.58 10.68
CA LEU A 147 -9.43 12.87 9.99
C LEU A 147 -9.89 11.51 9.46
N ASN A 148 -10.65 10.74 10.25
CA ASN A 148 -11.21 9.47 9.81
C ASN A 148 -12.18 9.66 8.62
N ILE A 149 -13.05 10.66 8.66
CA ILE A 149 -13.91 11.02 7.51
C ILE A 149 -13.08 11.39 6.28
N LEU A 150 -12.01 12.17 6.46
CA LEU A 150 -11.15 12.60 5.35
C LEU A 150 -10.42 11.41 4.72
N VAL A 151 -9.86 10.50 5.52
CA VAL A 151 -9.21 9.27 5.06
C VAL A 151 -10.19 8.37 4.31
N LEU A 152 -11.40 8.17 4.84
CA LEU A 152 -12.45 7.40 4.14
C LEU A 152 -12.79 8.00 2.77
N LYS A 153 -12.96 9.32 2.67
CA LYS A 153 -13.21 10.02 1.39
C LYS A 153 -12.05 9.90 0.41
N ILE A 154 -10.81 9.97 0.87
CA ILE A 154 -9.63 9.79 0.00
C ILE A 154 -9.57 8.36 -0.54
N ILE A 155 -9.84 7.36 0.31
CA ILE A 155 -9.92 5.95 -0.08
C ILE A 155 -11.04 5.73 -1.11
N GLU A 156 -12.22 6.33 -0.90
CA GLU A 156 -13.36 6.26 -1.84
C GLU A 156 -13.00 6.86 -3.21
N VAL A 157 -12.36 8.04 -3.25
CA VAL A 157 -11.89 8.67 -4.49
C VAL A 157 -10.79 7.85 -5.16
N PHE A 158 -9.87 7.25 -4.38
CA PHE A 158 -8.84 6.37 -4.92
C PHE A 158 -9.46 5.13 -5.58
N TYR A 159 -10.38 4.44 -4.90
CA TYR A 159 -11.12 3.33 -5.49
C TYR A 159 -11.86 3.76 -6.75
N LYS A 160 -12.60 4.88 -6.73
CA LYS A 160 -13.34 5.38 -7.91
C LYS A 160 -12.46 5.71 -9.12
N ASN A 161 -11.14 5.90 -8.92
CA ASN A 161 -10.14 6.11 -9.98
C ASN A 161 -9.26 4.87 -10.27
N SER A 162 -9.42 3.76 -9.54
CA SER A 162 -8.57 2.58 -9.67
C SER A 162 -8.87 1.78 -10.95
N TYR A 163 -7.87 1.03 -11.41
CA TYR A 163 -8.00 0.12 -12.54
C TYR A 163 -9.06 -0.97 -12.29
N GLU A 164 -9.07 -1.54 -11.08
CA GLU A 164 -10.01 -2.56 -10.63
C GLU A 164 -11.45 -2.02 -10.64
N TYR A 165 -11.67 -0.77 -10.22
CA TYR A 165 -12.98 -0.13 -10.28
C TYR A 165 -13.43 0.15 -11.70
N LYS A 166 -12.56 0.70 -12.56
CA LYS A 166 -12.88 0.89 -13.98
C LYS A 166 -13.25 -0.44 -14.65
N THR A 167 -12.46 -1.48 -14.42
CA THR A 167 -12.69 -2.83 -14.96
C THR A 167 -14.01 -3.42 -14.43
N SER A 168 -14.29 -3.28 -13.13
CA SER A 168 -15.56 -3.75 -12.53
C SER A 168 -16.76 -3.02 -13.11
N LYS A 169 -16.66 -1.71 -13.33
CA LYS A 169 -17.69 -0.86 -13.92
C LYS A 169 -17.95 -1.19 -15.39
N ASP A 170 -16.89 -1.36 -16.18
CA ASP A 170 -16.94 -1.79 -17.58
C ASP A 170 -17.52 -3.21 -17.73
N PHE A 171 -17.39 -4.07 -16.72
CA PHE A 171 -18.01 -5.39 -16.68
C PHE A 171 -19.47 -5.34 -16.20
N LEU A 172 -19.79 -4.48 -15.24
CA LEU A 172 -21.15 -4.32 -14.71
C LEU A 172 -22.08 -3.76 -15.79
N TYR A 173 -21.69 -2.67 -16.45
CA TYR A 173 -22.52 -2.03 -17.48
C TYR A 173 -22.71 -2.91 -18.72
N PHE A 174 -21.77 -3.81 -19.02
CA PHE A 174 -21.95 -4.81 -20.06
C PHE A 174 -23.00 -5.89 -19.72
N ASN A 175 -23.24 -6.14 -18.43
CA ASN A 175 -24.22 -7.13 -17.96
C ASN A 175 -25.49 -6.50 -17.37
N LEU A 176 -25.62 -5.16 -17.39
CA LEU A 176 -26.72 -4.44 -16.73
C LEU A 176 -28.05 -4.53 -17.49
N ASP A 177 -28.01 -4.98 -18.73
CA ASP A 177 -29.18 -5.36 -19.54
C ASP A 177 -29.88 -6.63 -18.99
N LYS A 178 -29.13 -7.52 -18.34
CA LYS A 178 -29.62 -8.81 -17.83
C LYS A 178 -30.52 -8.62 -16.59
N PRO A 179 -31.79 -9.10 -16.60
CA PRO A 179 -32.73 -8.89 -15.50
C PRO A 179 -32.22 -9.33 -14.12
N GLN A 180 -31.46 -10.43 -14.07
CA GLN A 180 -30.84 -10.93 -12.84
C GLN A 180 -29.79 -9.97 -12.25
N ILE A 181 -29.07 -9.21 -13.09
CA ILE A 181 -28.10 -8.20 -12.64
C ILE A 181 -28.82 -6.91 -12.23
N GLN A 182 -29.87 -6.49 -12.95
CA GLN A 182 -30.70 -5.36 -12.52
C GLN A 182 -31.32 -5.62 -11.14
N HIS A 183 -31.84 -6.82 -10.90
CA HIS A 183 -32.37 -7.22 -9.60
C HIS A 183 -31.28 -7.25 -8.52
N TYR A 184 -30.09 -7.77 -8.82
CA TYR A 184 -28.95 -7.81 -7.90
C TYR A 184 -28.45 -6.40 -7.53
N VAL A 185 -28.30 -5.50 -8.51
CA VAL A 185 -27.94 -4.09 -8.29
C VAL A 185 -29.02 -3.36 -7.50
N LYS A 186 -30.31 -3.60 -7.78
CA LYS A 186 -31.43 -2.99 -7.05
C LYS A 186 -31.53 -3.47 -5.60
N THR A 187 -31.10 -4.70 -5.29
CA THR A 187 -31.15 -5.25 -3.93
C THR A 187 -29.92 -4.94 -3.09
N GLN A 188 -28.73 -4.80 -3.70
CA GLN A 188 -27.48 -4.54 -2.97
C GLN A 188 -26.99 -3.08 -3.05
N GLY A 189 -27.38 -2.34 -4.09
CA GLY A 189 -26.84 -1.01 -4.43
C GLY A 189 -25.60 -1.09 -5.35
N GLU A 190 -25.55 -0.23 -6.37
CA GLU A 190 -24.48 -0.24 -7.39
C GLU A 190 -23.08 -0.10 -6.77
N GLU A 191 -22.89 0.81 -5.81
CA GLU A 191 -21.59 1.02 -5.17
C GLU A 191 -21.10 -0.22 -4.38
N ASN A 192 -22.01 -0.95 -3.72
CA ASN A 192 -21.67 -2.19 -3.00
C ASN A 192 -21.31 -3.32 -3.98
N VAL A 193 -22.03 -3.44 -5.10
CA VAL A 193 -21.71 -4.40 -6.16
C VAL A 193 -20.34 -4.10 -6.75
N LEU A 194 -20.06 -2.83 -7.08
CA LEU A 194 -18.76 -2.39 -7.59
C LEU A 194 -17.64 -2.65 -6.59
N ALA A 195 -17.84 -2.33 -5.30
CA ALA A 195 -16.84 -2.58 -4.25
C ALA A 195 -16.52 -4.08 -4.10
N ALA A 196 -17.54 -4.94 -4.09
CA ALA A 196 -17.36 -6.39 -4.06
C ALA A 196 -16.61 -6.90 -5.31
N TRP A 197 -16.92 -6.36 -6.50
CA TRP A 197 -16.27 -6.77 -7.75
C TRP A 197 -14.83 -6.28 -7.85
N CYS A 198 -14.51 -5.10 -7.31
CA CYS A 198 -13.13 -4.63 -7.15
C CYS A 198 -12.33 -5.56 -6.26
N ASP A 199 -12.92 -6.01 -5.15
CA ASP A 199 -12.28 -6.94 -4.21
C ASP A 199 -12.01 -8.32 -4.85
N GLU A 200 -12.87 -8.80 -5.75
CA GLU A 200 -12.61 -10.02 -6.51
C GLU A 200 -11.48 -9.86 -7.55
N ILE A 201 -11.36 -8.71 -8.22
CA ILE A 201 -10.20 -8.42 -9.09
C ILE A 201 -8.91 -8.35 -8.27
N ARG A 202 -8.96 -7.68 -7.11
CA ARG A 202 -7.83 -7.63 -6.17
C ARG A 202 -7.40 -9.04 -5.74
N LYS A 203 -8.35 -9.95 -5.45
CA LYS A 203 -8.06 -11.36 -5.13
C LYS A 203 -7.44 -12.12 -6.30
N LEU A 204 -7.95 -11.95 -7.53
CA LEU A 204 -7.34 -12.54 -8.74
C LEU A 204 -5.87 -12.13 -8.92
N LYS A 205 -5.53 -10.89 -8.53
CA LYS A 205 -4.19 -10.31 -8.62
C LYS A 205 -3.26 -10.71 -7.47
N GLU A 206 -3.72 -10.56 -6.24
CA GLU A 206 -2.90 -10.73 -5.02
C GLU A 206 -2.84 -12.18 -4.51
N ILE A 207 -3.92 -12.95 -4.69
CA ILE A 207 -4.04 -14.33 -4.18
C ILE A 207 -3.77 -15.32 -5.31
N ASP A 208 -4.45 -15.15 -6.46
CA ASP A 208 -4.39 -16.12 -7.56
C ASP A 208 -3.24 -15.82 -8.54
N GLY A 209 -2.57 -14.66 -8.40
CA GLY A 209 -1.31 -14.33 -9.07
C GLY A 209 -1.43 -13.82 -10.51
N TYR A 210 -2.62 -13.42 -10.96
CA TYR A 210 -2.84 -12.93 -12.32
C TYR A 210 -2.52 -11.44 -12.47
N ASN A 211 -1.87 -11.05 -13.56
CA ASN A 211 -1.65 -9.63 -13.85
C ASN A 211 -2.87 -8.97 -14.51
N GLU A 212 -2.90 -7.63 -14.48
CA GLU A 212 -3.98 -6.81 -15.03
C GLU A 212 -4.29 -7.11 -16.50
N THR A 213 -3.25 -7.28 -17.33
CA THR A 213 -3.39 -7.64 -18.75
C THR A 213 -4.09 -8.98 -18.94
N GLN A 214 -3.76 -10.00 -18.14
CA GLN A 214 -4.43 -11.30 -18.17
C GLN A 214 -5.90 -11.17 -17.75
N ILE A 215 -6.17 -10.47 -16.64
CA ILE A 215 -7.54 -10.27 -16.13
C ILE A 215 -8.41 -9.55 -17.17
N THR A 216 -7.94 -8.42 -17.71
CA THR A 216 -8.66 -7.69 -18.76
C THR A 216 -8.82 -8.48 -20.04
N TYR A 217 -7.83 -9.28 -20.45
CA TYR A 217 -7.97 -10.13 -21.64
C TYR A 217 -9.08 -11.17 -21.45
N ILE A 218 -9.10 -11.87 -20.31
CA ILE A 218 -10.12 -12.86 -19.97
C ILE A 218 -11.50 -12.22 -19.88
N ILE A 219 -11.62 -11.05 -19.24
CA ILE A 219 -12.88 -10.30 -19.17
C ILE A 219 -13.36 -9.90 -20.57
N LYS A 220 -12.47 -9.41 -21.44
CA LYS A 220 -12.83 -9.07 -22.83
C LYS A 220 -13.29 -10.29 -23.63
N PHE A 221 -12.60 -11.43 -23.49
CA PHE A 221 -13.00 -12.70 -24.10
C PHE A 221 -14.40 -13.13 -23.65
N VAL A 222 -14.65 -13.13 -22.34
CA VAL A 222 -15.98 -13.46 -21.77
C VAL A 222 -17.06 -12.50 -22.28
N LYS A 223 -16.75 -11.20 -22.44
CA LYS A 223 -17.67 -10.22 -23.02
C LYS A 223 -17.93 -10.41 -24.52
N SER A 224 -17.02 -11.03 -25.27
CA SER A 224 -17.18 -11.27 -26.71
C SER A 224 -17.84 -12.59 -27.08
N ASP A 225 -18.00 -13.51 -26.12
CA ASP A 225 -18.56 -14.85 -26.35
C ASP A 225 -20.00 -14.94 -25.81
N ASP A 226 -20.95 -15.29 -26.67
CA ASP A 226 -22.39 -15.37 -26.35
C ASP A 226 -22.71 -16.42 -25.28
N PHE A 227 -21.93 -17.49 -25.17
CA PHE A 227 -22.14 -18.53 -24.17
C PHE A 227 -21.54 -18.09 -22.82
N TRP A 228 -20.28 -17.67 -22.79
CA TRP A 228 -19.58 -17.31 -21.57
C TRP A 228 -20.08 -16.01 -20.94
N SER A 229 -20.48 -15.02 -21.73
CA SER A 229 -21.14 -13.81 -21.23
C SER A 229 -22.45 -14.10 -20.47
N ASN A 230 -23.12 -15.21 -20.78
CA ASN A 230 -24.33 -15.64 -20.08
C ASN A 230 -24.03 -16.53 -18.85
N GLN A 231 -22.90 -17.24 -18.83
CA GLN A 231 -22.47 -18.05 -17.67
C GLN A 231 -21.74 -17.23 -16.60
N ILE A 232 -20.97 -16.22 -16.99
CA ILE A 232 -20.12 -15.39 -16.13
C ILE A 232 -20.69 -13.96 -16.12
N ILE A 233 -21.67 -13.74 -15.26
CA ILE A 233 -22.39 -12.46 -15.13
C ILE A 233 -21.90 -11.59 -13.96
N SER A 234 -20.98 -12.10 -13.13
CA SER A 234 -20.43 -11.39 -11.97
C SER A 234 -18.93 -11.67 -11.78
N MET A 235 -18.19 -10.75 -11.16
CA MET A 235 -16.75 -10.94 -10.94
C MET A 235 -16.44 -12.10 -10.00
N SER A 236 -17.27 -12.34 -8.97
CA SER A 236 -17.12 -13.48 -8.05
C SER A 236 -17.14 -14.83 -8.78
N LYS A 237 -17.88 -14.92 -9.90
CA LYS A 237 -18.01 -16.15 -10.68
C LYS A 237 -16.67 -16.65 -11.22
N PHE A 238 -15.71 -15.77 -11.50
CA PHE A 238 -14.38 -16.15 -11.95
C PHE A 238 -13.61 -17.04 -10.96
N ARG A 239 -13.81 -16.84 -9.65
CA ARG A 239 -13.11 -17.58 -8.59
C ARG A 239 -13.91 -18.77 -8.07
N GLU A 240 -15.20 -18.87 -8.38
CA GLU A 240 -16.00 -20.08 -8.18
C GLU A 240 -15.44 -21.25 -8.98
N LYS A 241 -15.63 -22.47 -8.44
CA LYS A 241 -15.22 -23.71 -9.10
C LYS A 241 -16.35 -24.27 -9.96
N ASN A 242 -16.00 -24.72 -11.17
CA ASN A 242 -16.90 -25.46 -12.05
C ASN A 242 -17.10 -26.92 -11.59
N LYS A 243 -17.82 -27.72 -12.38
CA LYS A 243 -18.11 -29.14 -12.07
C LYS A 243 -16.84 -30.00 -11.93
N GLN A 244 -15.77 -29.63 -12.65
CA GLN A 244 -14.46 -30.26 -12.63
C GLN A 244 -13.57 -29.76 -11.47
N LYS A 245 -14.13 -28.95 -10.55
CA LYS A 245 -13.46 -28.36 -9.37
C LYS A 245 -12.32 -27.39 -9.69
N ILE A 246 -12.22 -26.89 -10.92
CA ILE A 246 -11.27 -25.83 -11.32
C ILE A 246 -11.97 -24.46 -11.30
N PRO A 247 -11.28 -23.34 -10.99
CA PRO A 247 -11.87 -22.01 -11.07
C PRO A 247 -12.29 -21.65 -12.49
N PHE A 248 -13.41 -20.95 -12.68
CA PHE A 248 -13.85 -20.50 -14.00
C PHE A 248 -12.80 -19.62 -14.71
N PHE A 249 -12.03 -18.80 -13.99
CA PHE A 249 -10.93 -18.03 -14.58
C PHE A 249 -9.86 -18.93 -15.23
N VAL A 250 -9.54 -20.07 -14.61
CA VAL A 250 -8.61 -21.08 -15.16
C VAL A 250 -9.20 -21.75 -16.40
N GLU A 251 -10.50 -22.05 -16.37
CA GLU A 251 -11.22 -22.57 -17.54
C GLU A 251 -11.18 -21.58 -18.71
N MET A 252 -11.37 -20.27 -18.46
CA MET A 252 -11.31 -19.25 -19.52
C MET A 252 -9.91 -19.12 -20.13
N ILE A 253 -8.85 -19.23 -19.32
CA ILE A 253 -7.47 -19.30 -19.84
C ILE A 253 -7.31 -20.49 -20.80
N GLY A 254 -7.92 -21.63 -20.50
CA GLY A 254 -7.97 -22.78 -21.40
C GLY A 254 -8.69 -22.47 -22.71
N LYS A 255 -9.91 -21.91 -22.64
CA LYS A 255 -10.72 -21.57 -23.82
C LYS A 255 -10.04 -20.57 -24.75
N VAL A 256 -9.42 -19.52 -24.20
CA VAL A 256 -8.62 -18.55 -24.95
C VAL A 256 -7.47 -19.22 -25.73
N LYS A 257 -6.76 -20.18 -25.11
CA LYS A 257 -5.67 -20.90 -25.78
C LYS A 257 -6.19 -21.79 -26.91
N GLU A 258 -7.24 -22.58 -26.66
CA GLU A 258 -7.89 -23.41 -27.68
C GLU A 258 -8.32 -22.58 -28.90
N GLU A 259 -8.81 -21.37 -28.68
CA GLU A 259 -9.24 -20.48 -29.77
C GLU A 259 -8.08 -19.86 -30.53
N ALA A 260 -7.03 -19.38 -29.84
CA ALA A 260 -5.81 -18.89 -30.48
C ALA A 260 -5.16 -19.97 -31.36
N GLU A 261 -5.14 -21.24 -30.92
CA GLU A 261 -4.66 -22.36 -31.72
C GLU A 261 -5.53 -22.63 -32.96
N LYS A 262 -6.86 -22.58 -32.82
CA LYS A 262 -7.79 -22.71 -33.95
C LYS A 262 -7.59 -21.59 -34.99
N GLN A 263 -7.34 -20.36 -34.54
CA GLN A 263 -7.09 -19.22 -35.42
C GLN A 263 -5.73 -19.34 -36.14
N GLN A 264 -4.68 -19.83 -35.46
CA GLN A 264 -3.39 -20.11 -36.10
C GLN A 264 -3.49 -21.18 -37.20
N LYS A 265 -4.20 -22.29 -36.93
CA LYS A 265 -4.43 -23.37 -37.90
C LYS A 265 -5.30 -22.97 -39.11
N LYS A 266 -5.99 -21.82 -39.03
CA LYS A 266 -6.83 -21.27 -40.11
C LYS A 266 -6.13 -20.24 -40.99
N LYS A 267 -4.91 -19.79 -40.65
CA LYS A 267 -4.14 -18.92 -41.56
C LYS A 267 -3.74 -19.75 -42.79
N PRO A 268 -4.03 -19.29 -44.03
CA PRO A 268 -3.57 -19.99 -45.20
C PRO A 268 -2.03 -20.00 -45.21
N ILE A 269 -1.45 -21.13 -45.61
CA ILE A 269 -0.04 -21.17 -45.99
C ILE A 269 0.08 -20.31 -47.24
N ILE A 270 0.71 -19.15 -47.12
CA ILE A 270 1.14 -18.37 -48.28
C ILE A 270 2.35 -19.12 -48.86
N MET A 271 2.07 -19.94 -49.87
CA MET A 271 3.06 -20.34 -50.88
C MET A 271 3.22 -19.22 -51.90
#